data_AF-A0A105TSQ6-F1
#
_entry.id   AF-A0A105TSQ6-F1
#
_cell.length_a   1.000
_cell.length_b   1.000
_cell.length_c   1.000
_cell.angle_alpha   90.00
_cell.angle_beta   90.00
_cell.angle_gamma   90.00
#
_symmetry.space_group_name_H-M   'P 1'
#
loop_
_entity.id
_entity.type
_entity.pdbx_description
1 polymer ?
#
loop_
_entity_poly.entity_id
_entity_poly.type
_entity_poly.pdbx_seq_one_letter_code
_entity_poly.pdbx_strand_id
1 'polypeptide(L)'
;MIWIIVIVIFLAFIFFSDKQQEAKNVQLSGGFYVKYDELIEYFYTIPELVVENKEKMRITFVAKNYSAVTRFTVAHGFEDVTIYWSHNSSEFGQHSLHWTFPETMPQSHMISLIENEVNLYQINVVNQVN
;
A
#
# COMPACT_ATOMS: atom_id res chain seq x y z
N MET A 1 -17.09 -30.95 17.26
CA MET A 1 -17.47 -29.72 16.53
C MET A 1 -17.56 -28.49 17.43
N ILE A 2 -18.20 -28.54 18.61
CA ILE A 2 -18.28 -27.39 19.54
C ILE A 2 -16.89 -26.84 19.92
N TRP A 3 -15.90 -27.71 20.18
CA TRP A 3 -14.52 -27.30 20.46
C TRP A 3 -13.87 -26.49 19.33
N ILE A 4 -14.19 -26.80 18.07
CA ILE A 4 -13.69 -26.05 16.90
C ILE A 4 -14.31 -24.64 16.89
N ILE A 5 -15.61 -24.53 17.19
CA ILE A 5 -16.31 -23.24 17.28
C ILE A 5 -15.71 -22.37 18.38
N VAL A 6 -15.40 -22.95 19.55
CA VAL A 6 -14.75 -22.21 20.66
C VAL A 6 -13.37 -21.69 20.25
N ILE A 7 -12.56 -22.51 19.58
CA ILE A 7 -11.24 -22.09 19.09
C ILE A 7 -11.36 -20.97 18.05
N VAL A 8 -12.29 -21.07 17.11
CA VAL A 8 -12.51 -20.04 16.08
C VAL A 8 -12.96 -18.72 16.71
N ILE A 9 -13.88 -18.75 17.68
CA ILE A 9 -14.31 -17.55 18.41
C ILE A 9 -13.15 -16.92 19.17
N PHE A 10 -12.32 -17.73 19.83
CA PHE A 10 -11.15 -17.26 20.57
C PHE A 10 -10.12 -16.60 19.66
N LEU A 11 -9.79 -17.22 18.52
CA LEU A 11 -8.88 -16.64 17.52
C LEU A 11 -9.43 -15.35 16.93
N ALA A 12 -10.72 -15.31 16.62
CA ALA A 12 -11.37 -14.08 16.13
C ALA A 12 -11.28 -12.95 17.17
N PHE A 13 -11.52 -13.25 18.45
CA PHE A 13 -11.42 -12.26 19.53
C PHE A 13 -9.99 -11.69 19.66
N ILE A 14 -8.97 -12.55 19.65
CA ILE A 14 -7.56 -12.12 19.67
C ILE A 14 -7.28 -11.21 18.48
N PHE A 15 -7.65 -11.64 17.27
CA PHE A 15 -7.41 -10.87 16.05
C PHE A 15 -8.08 -9.48 16.07
N PHE A 16 -9.32 -9.39 16.57
CA PHE A 16 -10.00 -8.10 16.70
C PHE A 16 -9.37 -7.21 17.79
N SER A 17 -8.86 -7.79 18.87
CA SER A 17 -8.14 -7.06 19.92
C SER A 17 -6.83 -6.50 19.39
N ASP A 18 -6.03 -7.34 18.73
CA ASP A 18 -4.73 -6.93 18.17
C ASP A 18 -4.92 -5.82 17.14
N LYS A 19 -5.94 -5.93 16.27
CA LYS A 19 -6.26 -4.89 15.28
C LYS A 19 -6.62 -3.55 15.94
N GLN A 20 -7.34 -3.57 17.06
CA GLN A 20 -7.66 -2.35 17.80
C GLN A 20 -6.43 -1.75 18.49
N GLN A 21 -5.57 -2.60 19.03
CA GLN A 21 -4.31 -2.17 19.62
C GLN A 21 -3.44 -1.47 18.57
N GLU A 22 -3.37 -2.03 17.37
CA GLU A 22 -2.58 -1.45 16.29
C GLU A 22 -3.14 -0.11 15.79
N ALA A 23 -4.47 0.00 15.68
CA ALA A 23 -5.10 1.29 15.40
C ALA A 23 -4.78 2.35 16.45
N LYS A 24 -4.67 1.94 17.71
CA LYS A 24 -4.25 2.80 18.80
C LYS A 24 -2.79 3.20 18.66
N ASN A 25 -1.89 2.28 18.33
CA ASN A 25 -0.47 2.55 18.13
C ASN A 25 -0.24 3.60 17.03
N VAL A 26 -0.93 3.46 15.90
CA VAL A 26 -0.93 4.47 14.82
C VAL A 26 -1.49 5.80 15.31
N GLN A 27 -2.59 5.79 16.07
CA GLN A 27 -3.18 7.02 16.60
C GLN A 27 -2.24 7.74 17.59
N LEU A 28 -1.52 6.98 18.42
CA LEU A 28 -0.47 7.50 19.32
C LEU A 28 0.70 8.12 18.54
N SER A 29 0.96 7.62 17.32
CA SER A 29 1.96 8.18 16.40
C SER A 29 1.47 9.45 15.67
N GLY A 30 0.31 10.01 16.04
CA GLY A 30 -0.30 11.16 15.37
C GLY A 30 -1.26 10.79 14.23
N GLY A 31 -1.46 9.49 13.98
CA GLY A 31 -2.30 8.96 12.92
C GLY A 31 -1.52 8.55 11.67
N PHE A 32 -2.18 7.80 10.79
CA PHE A 32 -1.57 7.23 9.57
C PHE A 32 -0.88 8.28 8.68
N TYR A 33 -1.53 9.43 8.48
CA TYR A 33 -0.99 10.50 7.63
C TYR A 33 0.22 11.22 8.21
N VAL A 34 0.37 11.21 9.54
CA VAL A 34 1.54 11.76 10.22
C VAL A 34 2.66 10.72 10.26
N LYS A 35 2.31 9.45 10.51
CA LYS A 35 3.27 8.35 10.56
C LYS A 35 3.96 8.10 9.21
N TYR A 36 3.23 8.25 8.11
CA TYR A 36 3.71 8.03 6.74
C TYR A 36 3.77 9.31 5.91
N ASP A 37 4.06 10.45 6.55
CA ASP A 37 4.07 11.77 5.91
C ASP A 37 4.99 11.83 4.68
N GLU A 38 6.25 11.41 4.80
CA GLU A 38 7.25 11.44 3.73
C GLU A 38 6.82 10.58 2.52
N LEU A 39 6.34 9.36 2.77
CA LEU A 39 5.85 8.46 1.73
C LEU A 39 4.62 9.02 1.03
N ILE A 40 3.70 9.62 1.79
CA ILE A 40 2.47 10.22 1.27
C ILE A 40 2.77 11.50 0.48
N GLU A 41 3.65 12.37 0.99
CA GLU A 41 4.12 13.57 0.32
C GLU A 41 4.81 13.24 -1.00
N TYR A 42 5.66 12.22 -1.01
CA TYR A 42 6.26 11.72 -2.24
C TYR A 42 5.19 11.42 -3.31
N PHE A 43 4.12 10.68 -2.99
CA PHE A 43 3.05 10.41 -3.96
C PHE A 43 2.29 11.66 -4.42
N TYR A 44 2.20 12.71 -3.58
CA TYR A 44 1.65 14.00 -4.00
C TYR A 44 2.57 14.77 -4.96
N THR A 45 3.87 14.48 -4.99
CA THR A 45 4.79 15.12 -5.94
C THR A 45 4.69 14.52 -7.35
N ILE A 46 4.14 13.33 -7.50
CA ILE A 46 4.05 12.67 -8.80
C ILE A 46 2.93 13.32 -9.64
N PRO A 47 3.22 13.81 -10.85
CA PRO A 47 2.22 14.41 -11.72
C PRO A 47 1.05 13.46 -12.00
N GLU A 48 -0.15 14.02 -12.19
CA GLU A 48 -1.38 13.31 -12.55
C GLU A 48 -1.95 12.34 -11.50
N LEU A 49 -1.20 12.02 -10.44
CA LEU A 49 -1.71 11.27 -9.30
C LEU A 49 -2.62 12.15 -8.45
N VAL A 50 -3.86 11.69 -8.29
CA VAL A 50 -4.85 12.30 -7.39
C VAL A 50 -5.30 11.28 -6.36
N VAL A 51 -5.79 11.75 -5.23
CA VAL A 51 -6.34 10.87 -4.20
C VAL A 51 -7.67 10.27 -4.69
N GLU A 52 -7.75 8.94 -4.76
CA GLU A 52 -8.99 8.20 -5.04
C GLU A 52 -9.78 7.93 -3.75
N ASN A 53 -9.10 7.51 -2.68
CA ASN A 53 -9.72 7.14 -1.41
C ASN A 53 -8.78 7.45 -0.22
N LYS A 54 -9.36 7.93 0.89
CA LYS A 54 -8.71 8.14 2.18
C LYS A 54 -9.47 7.41 3.28
N GLU A 55 -8.77 6.53 3.97
CA GLU A 55 -9.25 5.83 5.16
C GLU A 55 -8.29 6.05 6.33
N LYS A 56 -8.63 5.50 7.50
CA LYS A 56 -7.85 5.71 8.74
C LYS A 56 -6.44 5.11 8.69
N MET A 57 -6.23 4.07 7.89
CA MET A 57 -4.98 3.30 7.80
C MET A 57 -4.56 3.06 6.35
N ARG A 58 -5.21 3.75 5.40
CA ARG A 58 -5.02 3.49 3.98
C ARG A 58 -5.26 4.75 3.19
N ILE A 59 -4.45 4.97 2.18
CA ILE A 59 -4.68 5.96 1.12
C ILE A 59 -4.46 5.29 -0.23
N THR A 60 -5.33 5.60 -1.19
CA THR A 60 -5.17 5.19 -2.58
C THR A 60 -5.08 6.44 -3.45
N PHE A 61 -4.04 6.48 -4.26
CA PHE A 61 -3.83 7.45 -5.33
C PHE A 61 -4.12 6.80 -6.67
N VAL A 62 -4.63 7.58 -7.62
CA VAL A 62 -4.97 7.15 -8.96
C VAL A 62 -4.49 8.17 -9.99
N ALA A 63 -3.90 7.68 -11.07
CA ALA A 63 -3.72 8.41 -12.31
C ALA A 63 -4.51 7.67 -13.39
N LYS A 64 -5.36 8.39 -14.14
CA LYS A 64 -6.24 7.78 -15.14
C LYS A 64 -6.30 8.63 -16.41
N ASN A 65 -6.21 7.96 -17.54
CA ASN A 65 -6.50 8.53 -18.85
C ASN A 65 -7.41 7.57 -19.64
N TYR A 66 -7.61 7.80 -20.93
CA TYR A 66 -8.51 6.99 -21.75
C TYR A 66 -8.00 5.56 -22.00
N SER A 67 -6.68 5.33 -21.95
CA SER A 67 -6.04 4.06 -22.30
C SER A 67 -5.46 3.31 -21.10
N ALA A 68 -5.34 3.96 -19.95
CA ALA A 68 -4.70 3.39 -18.76
C ALA A 68 -5.25 3.92 -17.44
N VAL A 69 -5.22 3.07 -16.42
CA VAL A 69 -5.45 3.40 -15.01
C VAL A 69 -4.30 2.86 -14.17
N THR A 70 -3.63 3.74 -13.46
CA THR A 70 -2.58 3.41 -12.49
C THR A 70 -3.05 3.75 -11.08
N ARG A 71 -2.85 2.85 -10.13
CA ARG A 71 -3.15 3.05 -8.71
C ARG A 71 -1.93 2.76 -7.86
N PHE A 72 -1.73 3.60 -6.85
CA PHE A 72 -0.83 3.35 -5.74
C PHE A 72 -1.65 3.32 -4.46
N THR A 73 -1.58 2.24 -3.69
CA THR A 73 -2.25 2.14 -2.39
C THR A 73 -1.23 1.93 -1.30
N VAL A 74 -1.19 2.83 -0.32
CA VAL A 74 -0.40 2.68 0.90
C VAL A 74 -1.36 2.25 2.00
N ALA A 75 -1.10 1.12 2.63
CA ALA A 75 -1.93 0.58 3.71
C ALA A 75 -1.05 0.13 4.87
N HIS A 76 -1.40 0.58 6.07
CA HIS A 76 -0.76 0.12 7.30
C HIS A 76 -1.39 -1.21 7.76
N GLY A 77 -0.53 -2.19 8.03
CA GLY A 77 -0.90 -3.52 8.53
C GLY A 77 -0.53 -3.71 9.99
N PHE A 78 -0.05 -4.90 10.37
CA PHE A 78 0.41 -5.19 11.72
C PHE A 78 1.93 -5.02 11.78
N GLU A 79 2.40 -3.92 12.37
CA GLU A 79 3.83 -3.54 12.44
C GLU A 79 4.49 -3.37 11.06
N ASP A 80 3.69 -3.24 10.01
CA ASP A 80 4.14 -3.10 8.63
C ASP A 80 3.37 -2.03 7.86
N VAL A 81 3.94 -1.65 6.72
CA VAL A 81 3.26 -0.88 5.69
C VAL A 81 3.36 -1.64 4.38
N THR A 82 2.22 -1.83 3.73
CA THR A 82 2.13 -2.45 2.43
C THR A 82 1.78 -1.41 1.37
N ILE A 83 2.56 -1.38 0.30
CA ILE A 83 2.34 -0.53 -0.86
C ILE A 83 1.97 -1.43 -2.04
N TYR A 84 0.87 -1.10 -2.71
CA TYR A 84 0.43 -1.78 -3.92
C TYR A 84 0.52 -0.82 -5.09
N TRP A 85 1.20 -1.22 -6.15
CA TRP A 85 1.10 -0.61 -7.47
C TRP A 85 0.27 -1.50 -8.37
N SER A 86 -0.71 -0.90 -9.07
CA SER A 86 -1.47 -1.58 -10.11
C SER A 86 -1.57 -0.68 -11.32
N HIS A 87 -1.25 -1.21 -12.49
CA HIS A 87 -1.40 -0.54 -13.76
C HIS A 87 -2.22 -1.40 -14.69
N ASN A 88 -3.27 -0.84 -15.28
CA ASN A 88 -4.09 -1.52 -16.26
C ASN A 88 -4.20 -0.64 -17.49
N SER A 89 -3.69 -1.11 -18.62
CA SER A 89 -3.79 -0.41 -19.90
C SER A 89 -4.29 -1.31 -21.02
N SER A 90 -4.91 -0.71 -22.02
CA SER A 90 -5.39 -1.43 -23.21
C SER A 90 -4.26 -2.01 -24.05
N GLU A 91 -3.08 -1.37 -24.04
CA GLU A 91 -1.94 -1.75 -24.87
C GLU A 91 -1.02 -2.77 -24.18
N PHE A 92 -0.76 -2.59 -22.89
CA PHE A 92 0.18 -3.44 -22.15
C PHE A 92 -0.53 -4.45 -21.23
N GLY A 93 -1.84 -4.36 -21.04
CA GLY A 93 -2.59 -5.24 -20.16
C GLY A 93 -2.48 -4.85 -18.68
N GLN A 94 -2.69 -5.82 -17.79
CA GLN A 94 -2.72 -5.61 -16.35
C GLN A 94 -1.41 -6.03 -15.68
N HIS A 95 -0.86 -5.13 -14.89
CA HIS A 95 0.41 -5.26 -14.18
C HIS A 95 0.22 -4.86 -12.72
N SER A 96 0.99 -5.49 -11.84
CA SER A 96 1.01 -5.12 -10.42
C SER A 96 2.32 -5.48 -9.75
N LEU A 97 2.65 -4.68 -8.74
CA LEU A 97 3.76 -4.89 -7.82
C LEU A 97 3.24 -4.63 -6.41
N HIS A 98 3.83 -5.30 -5.43
CA HIS A 98 3.50 -5.10 -4.04
C HIS A 98 4.77 -5.16 -3.20
N TRP A 99 4.85 -4.29 -2.21
CA TRP A 99 5.96 -4.20 -1.28
C TRP A 99 5.40 -4.19 0.13
N THR A 100 6.04 -4.92 1.03
CA THR A 100 5.74 -4.88 2.46
C THR A 100 7.02 -4.53 3.19
N PHE A 101 6.97 -3.47 3.99
CA PHE A 101 8.10 -2.97 4.75
C PHE A 101 7.77 -2.95 6.24
N PRO A 102 8.75 -3.20 7.12
CA PRO A 102 8.59 -2.91 8.54
C PRO A 102 8.23 -1.44 8.72
N GLU A 103 7.29 -1.12 9.62
CA GLU A 103 6.86 0.26 9.84
C GLU A 103 7.96 1.20 10.36
N THR A 104 9.06 0.62 10.86
CA THR A 104 10.22 1.31 11.41
C THR A 104 11.30 1.61 10.36
N MET A 105 11.18 1.06 9.14
CA MET A 105 12.12 1.35 8.07
C MET A 105 12.03 2.84 7.68
N PRO A 106 13.16 3.51 7.36
CA PRO A 106 13.13 4.88 6.85
C PRO A 106 12.29 4.98 5.58
N GLN A 107 11.33 5.91 5.53
CA GLN A 107 10.41 6.04 4.39
C GLN A 107 11.15 6.43 3.10
N SER A 108 12.18 7.28 3.17
CA SER A 108 13.11 7.52 2.05
C SER A 108 13.70 6.25 1.42
N HIS A 109 14.04 5.24 2.23
CA HIS A 109 14.53 3.96 1.72
C HIS A 109 13.41 3.16 1.05
N MET A 110 12.19 3.17 1.61
CA MET A 110 11.03 2.54 0.97
C MET A 110 10.77 3.15 -0.41
N ILE A 111 10.79 4.49 -0.50
CA ILE A 111 10.59 5.25 -1.75
C ILE A 111 11.65 4.84 -2.78
N SER A 112 12.93 4.83 -2.40
CA SER A 112 14.03 4.47 -3.30
C SER A 112 13.89 3.04 -3.85
N LEU A 113 13.46 2.08 -3.02
CA LEU A 113 13.20 0.70 -3.45
C LEU A 113 12.03 0.63 -4.43
N ILE A 114 10.92 1.30 -4.12
CA ILE A 114 9.73 1.35 -4.99
C ILE A 114 10.10 1.97 -6.35
N GLU A 115 10.80 3.10 -6.37
CA GLU A 115 11.21 3.77 -7.61
C GLU A 115 12.10 2.87 -8.48
N ASN A 116 13.10 2.25 -7.86
CA ASN A 116 14.04 1.38 -8.56
C ASN A 116 13.33 0.17 -9.17
N GLU A 117 12.46 -0.50 -8.40
CA GLU A 117 11.75 -1.68 -8.88
C GLU A 117 10.71 -1.34 -9.94
N VAL A 118 9.96 -0.24 -9.79
CA VAL A 118 9.03 0.23 -10.83
C VAL A 118 9.79 0.57 -12.11
N ASN A 119 10.94 1.23 -12.03
CA ASN A 119 11.75 1.56 -13.20
C ASN A 119 12.28 0.30 -13.91
N LEU A 120 12.86 -0.64 -13.15
CA LEU A 120 13.31 -1.92 -13.70
C LEU A 120 12.17 -2.69 -14.36
N TYR A 121 10.99 -2.67 -13.75
CA TYR A 121 9.80 -3.30 -14.30
C TYR A 121 9.39 -2.66 -15.63
N GLN A 122 9.31 -1.33 -15.69
CA GLN A 122 8.96 -0.61 -16.91
C GLN A 122 9.94 -0.91 -18.05
N ILE A 123 11.25 -0.90 -17.78
CA ILE A 123 12.28 -1.26 -18.76
C ILE A 123 12.05 -2.68 -19.29
N ASN A 124 11.78 -3.64 -18.42
CA ASN A 124 11.57 -5.03 -18.80
C ASN A 124 10.30 -5.23 -19.64
N VAL A 125 9.20 -4.56 -19.28
CA VAL A 125 7.95 -4.63 -20.05
C VAL A 125 8.14 -4.02 -21.44
N VAL A 126 8.80 -2.86 -21.54
CA VAL A 126 9.08 -2.22 -22.84
C VAL A 126 9.97 -3.11 -23.72
N ASN A 127 10.98 -3.76 -23.14
CA ASN A 127 11.87 -4.67 -23.87
C ASN A 127 11.22 -5.98 -24.31
N GLN A 128 10.10 -6.40 -23.70
CA GLN A 128 9.37 -7.60 -24.11
C GLN A 128 8.37 -7.34 -25.25
N VAL A 129 8.02 -6.07 -25.49
CA VAL A 129 7.03 -5.65 -26.51
C VAL A 129 7.69 -5.18 -27.81
N ASN A 130 8.99 -4.85 -27.78
CA ASN A 130 9.81 -4.57 -28.96
C ASN A 130 10.50 -5.84 -29.49
#